data_AF-A0A659RV24-F1
#
_entry.id   AF-A0A659RV24-F1
#
_cell.length_a   1.000
_cell.length_b   1.000
_cell.length_c   1.000
_cell.angle_alpha   90.00
_cell.angle_beta   90.00
_cell.angle_gamma   90.00
#
_symmetry.space_group_name_H-M   'P 1'
#
loop_
_entity.id
_entity.type
_entity.pdbx_description
1 polymer ?
#
loop_
_entity_poly.entity_id
_entity_poly.type
_entity_poly.pdbx_seq_one_letter_code
_entity_poly.pdbx_strand_id
1 'polypeptide(L)'
;RCITDSHHGNWETRRFLFSKWTLREGWDNPNVFVIAKLRSSGSESSKIQEVGRGLRLPVDENGHRVHQEEWPSRLAFLIGYDEKAFASMLVDEINRDSKVQLNEQKLDEAMITLIVTERQKVDPAFTELRLLEDLDDKKLINRSNEFKPSVTLNGETKSGFAWLLEFYPELTQARVRADRIRDNKPASRLRVRLRKENWEQLSSIWEQFSRRYMLQFERSGASLEQIAAEVLRDPALYIRQKPSQVQQRLVSNEDNGRFEVAQREGELAASEFMAGMKYGHFLKQLALRTSLPVNVLHPVLMAMLRDVLHGDSRYLSEISLDNMTRALQARINAHFAQRHDYLPLDFQASTSVFDSTARQFREEI
;
A
#
# COMPACT_ATOMS: atom_id res chain seq x y z
N ARG A 1 -4.65 -4.21 -23.85
CA ARG A 1 -4.33 -4.84 -25.16
C ARG A 1 -4.10 -6.31 -24.85
N CYS A 2 -4.90 -7.22 -25.37
CA CYS A 2 -4.77 -8.64 -25.01
C CYS A 2 -4.74 -9.50 -26.26
N ILE A 3 -3.94 -10.55 -26.16
CA ILE A 3 -3.67 -11.63 -27.11
C ILE A 3 -2.43 -11.36 -27.97
N THR A 4 -1.31 -11.89 -27.48
CA THR A 4 -0.18 -12.36 -28.30
C THR A 4 -0.56 -13.73 -28.85
N ASP A 5 -0.73 -13.86 -30.15
CA ASP A 5 0.04 -14.81 -30.95
C ASP A 5 -0.27 -14.55 -32.43
N SER A 6 0.70 -13.98 -33.14
CA SER A 6 0.78 -14.17 -34.58
C SER A 6 2.23 -14.51 -34.88
N HIS A 7 2.45 -15.50 -35.72
CA HIS A 7 3.77 -15.97 -36.20
C HIS A 7 4.65 -14.87 -36.85
N HIS A 8 4.24 -13.60 -36.78
CA HIS A 8 4.87 -12.42 -37.38
C HIS A 8 5.11 -11.26 -36.40
N GLY A 9 4.95 -11.45 -35.08
CA GLY A 9 5.33 -10.43 -34.08
C GLY A 9 4.47 -9.16 -34.08
N ASN A 10 3.33 -9.17 -34.78
CA ASN A 10 2.38 -8.06 -34.79
C ASN A 10 1.28 -8.26 -33.73
N TRP A 11 0.95 -7.16 -33.05
CA TRP A 11 -0.08 -7.12 -32.01
C TRP A 11 -1.48 -7.24 -32.61
N GLU A 12 -2.24 -8.27 -32.25
CA GLU A 12 -3.65 -8.34 -32.60
C GLU A 12 -4.48 -7.44 -31.69
N THR A 13 -5.24 -6.52 -32.27
CA THR A 13 -6.08 -5.58 -31.53
C THR A 13 -7.47 -6.17 -31.27
N ARG A 14 -7.55 -7.24 -30.47
CA ARG A 14 -8.84 -7.75 -29.97
C ARG A 14 -9.18 -7.07 -28.64
N ARG A 15 -10.30 -6.33 -28.62
CA ARG A 15 -10.76 -5.54 -27.45
C ARG A 15 -12.12 -5.97 -26.91
N PHE A 16 -12.82 -6.83 -27.63
CA PHE A 16 -14.11 -7.38 -27.24
C PHE A 16 -13.99 -8.89 -27.11
N LEU A 17 -14.39 -9.41 -25.94
CA LEU A 17 -14.39 -10.83 -25.62
C LEU A 17 -15.83 -11.21 -25.31
N PHE A 18 -16.37 -12.16 -26.06
CA PHE A 18 -17.68 -12.74 -25.79
C PHE A 18 -17.46 -14.11 -25.17
N SER A 19 -17.89 -14.29 -23.93
CA SER A 19 -17.76 -15.55 -23.21
C SER A 19 -19.12 -16.08 -22.78
N LYS A 20 -19.27 -17.41 -22.78
CA LYS A 20 -20.42 -18.07 -22.18
C LYS A 20 -20.18 -18.22 -20.67
N TRP A 21 -21.26 -18.22 -19.89
CA TRP A 21 -21.25 -18.44 -18.43
C TRP A 21 -20.38 -19.63 -17.98
N THR A 22 -20.37 -20.70 -18.76
CA THR A 22 -19.64 -21.94 -18.47
C THR A 22 -18.12 -21.79 -18.50
N LEU A 23 -17.58 -20.67 -18.99
CA LEU A 23 -16.13 -20.39 -19.08
C LEU A 23 -15.69 -19.29 -18.10
N ARG A 24 -16.53 -18.98 -17.10
CA ARG A 24 -16.33 -17.89 -16.13
C ARG A 24 -15.15 -18.12 -15.17
N GLU A 25 -14.81 -19.38 -14.89
CA GLU A 25 -13.77 -19.73 -13.91
C GLU A 25 -12.34 -19.45 -14.42
N GLY A 26 -12.11 -19.61 -15.72
CA GLY A 26 -10.78 -19.47 -16.34
C GLY A 26 -10.44 -18.06 -16.82
N TRP A 27 -11.33 -17.08 -16.63
CA TRP A 27 -11.08 -15.72 -17.04
C TRP A 27 -10.44 -14.92 -15.91
N ASP A 28 -9.20 -14.51 -16.16
CA ASP A 28 -8.38 -13.78 -15.23
C ASP A 28 -7.46 -12.80 -15.98
N ASN A 29 -8.06 -11.69 -16.43
CA ASN A 29 -7.36 -10.71 -17.24
C ASN A 29 -7.34 -9.35 -16.53
N PRO A 30 -6.17 -8.84 -16.11
CA PRO A 30 -6.05 -7.56 -15.42
C PRO A 30 -6.44 -6.35 -16.28
N ASN A 31 -6.48 -6.51 -17.61
CA ASN A 31 -6.71 -5.44 -18.57
C ASN A 31 -8.16 -5.41 -19.07
N VAL A 32 -9.13 -5.64 -18.18
CA VAL A 32 -10.55 -5.57 -18.53
C VAL A 32 -11.24 -4.49 -17.72
N PHE A 33 -11.70 -3.47 -18.42
CA PHE A 33 -12.29 -2.27 -17.84
C PHE A 33 -13.80 -2.18 -18.00
N VAL A 34 -14.39 -3.07 -18.79
CA VAL A 34 -15.84 -3.11 -19.01
C VAL A 34 -16.31 -4.55 -18.97
N ILE A 35 -17.27 -4.83 -18.09
CA ILE A 35 -17.98 -6.10 -18.05
C ILE A 35 -19.45 -5.79 -18.30
N ALA A 36 -20.02 -6.40 -19.34
CA ALA A 36 -21.41 -6.26 -19.70
C ALA A 36 -22.13 -7.59 -19.51
N LYS A 37 -23.09 -7.63 -18.58
CA LYS A 37 -23.91 -8.82 -18.37
C LYS A 37 -25.15 -8.74 -19.24
N LEU A 38 -25.23 -9.59 -20.27
CA LEU A 38 -26.33 -9.60 -21.24
C LEU A 38 -27.53 -10.47 -20.83
N ARG A 39 -27.49 -11.15 -19.67
CA ARG A 39 -28.54 -12.04 -19.18
C ARG A 39 -28.81 -11.81 -17.70
N SER A 40 -30.08 -11.82 -17.29
CA SER A 40 -30.52 -11.64 -15.90
C SER A 40 -30.29 -12.87 -14.99
N SER A 41 -30.01 -14.06 -15.54
CA SER A 41 -29.83 -15.28 -14.73
C SER A 41 -28.45 -15.37 -14.08
N GLY A 42 -28.39 -15.89 -12.85
CA GLY A 42 -27.16 -16.18 -12.08
C GLY A 42 -27.29 -15.71 -10.63
N SER A 43 -26.74 -16.46 -9.67
CA SER A 43 -26.77 -16.06 -8.25
C SER A 43 -25.99 -14.77 -8.01
N GLU A 44 -26.43 -13.98 -7.02
CA GLU A 44 -25.78 -12.74 -6.61
C GLU A 44 -24.32 -12.97 -6.21
N SER A 45 -24.07 -14.00 -5.41
CA SER A 45 -22.73 -14.44 -5.01
C SER A 45 -21.81 -14.67 -6.19
N SER A 46 -22.35 -15.24 -7.27
CA SER A 46 -21.59 -15.44 -8.49
C SER A 46 -21.23 -14.08 -9.07
N LYS A 47 -22.22 -13.20 -9.33
CA LYS A 47 -22.02 -11.86 -9.93
C LYS A 47 -20.88 -11.07 -9.27
N ILE A 48 -20.78 -11.12 -7.94
CA ILE A 48 -19.73 -10.45 -7.17
C ILE A 48 -18.34 -11.01 -7.49
N GLN A 49 -18.22 -12.33 -7.64
CA GLN A 49 -16.98 -12.97 -8.07
C GLN A 49 -16.60 -12.63 -9.54
N GLU A 50 -17.56 -12.30 -10.42
CA GLU A 50 -17.23 -11.75 -11.77
C GLU A 50 -16.60 -10.38 -11.63
N VAL A 51 -17.24 -9.50 -10.85
CA VAL A 51 -16.76 -8.14 -10.63
C VAL A 51 -15.36 -8.17 -10.02
N GLY A 52 -15.14 -9.02 -9.02
CA GLY A 52 -13.84 -9.19 -8.36
C GLY A 52 -12.70 -9.57 -9.31
N ARG A 53 -12.98 -10.34 -10.37
CA ARG A 53 -11.97 -10.69 -11.40
C ARG A 53 -11.57 -9.50 -12.26
N GLY A 54 -12.49 -8.55 -12.49
CA GLY A 54 -12.22 -7.31 -13.22
C GLY A 54 -11.59 -6.20 -12.39
N LEU A 55 -11.49 -6.33 -11.06
CA LEU A 55 -10.90 -5.33 -10.15
C LEU A 55 -9.37 -5.43 -10.01
N ARG A 56 -8.72 -6.27 -10.82
CA ARG A 56 -7.27 -6.44 -10.79
C ARG A 56 -6.58 -5.21 -11.38
N LEU A 57 -5.39 -4.90 -10.84
CA LEU A 57 -4.59 -3.79 -11.35
C LEU A 57 -4.15 -4.08 -12.79
N PRO A 58 -4.36 -3.15 -13.72
CA PRO A 58 -4.00 -3.33 -15.10
C PRO A 58 -2.49 -3.39 -15.27
N VAL A 59 -2.05 -4.00 -16.37
CA VAL A 59 -0.64 -4.08 -16.77
C VAL A 59 -0.39 -3.27 -18.03
N ASP A 60 0.75 -2.58 -18.06
CA ASP A 60 1.22 -1.84 -19.21
C ASP A 60 1.77 -2.77 -20.32
N GLU A 61 2.29 -2.18 -21.39
CA GLU A 61 2.87 -2.93 -22.52
C GLU A 61 4.19 -3.63 -22.19
N ASN A 62 4.83 -3.27 -21.08
CA ASN A 62 6.06 -3.89 -20.58
C ASN A 62 5.78 -4.97 -19.53
N GLY A 63 4.50 -5.19 -19.18
CA GLY A 63 4.08 -6.16 -18.17
C GLY A 63 4.15 -5.63 -16.73
N HIS A 64 4.42 -4.34 -16.52
CA HIS A 64 4.37 -3.72 -15.20
C HIS A 64 2.94 -3.45 -14.79
N ARG A 65 2.62 -3.71 -13.51
CA ARG A 65 1.32 -3.33 -12.94
C ARG A 65 1.27 -1.83 -12.74
N VAL A 66 0.24 -1.20 -13.29
CA VAL A 66 0.03 0.24 -13.19
C VAL A 66 -0.72 0.53 -11.89
N HIS A 67 -0.16 1.42 -11.08
CA HIS A 67 -0.78 1.82 -9.81
C HIS A 67 -1.88 2.85 -10.01
N GLN A 68 -2.84 2.92 -9.07
CA GLN A 68 -3.96 3.86 -9.14
C GLN A 68 -3.52 5.34 -9.13
N GLU A 69 -2.33 5.64 -8.58
CA GLU A 69 -1.70 6.97 -8.57
C GLU A 69 -1.19 7.36 -9.96
N GLU A 70 -0.68 6.40 -10.73
CA GLU A 70 -0.17 6.61 -12.08
C GLU A 70 -1.30 6.69 -13.09
N TRP A 71 -2.31 5.81 -12.96
CA TRP A 71 -3.48 5.81 -13.81
C TRP A 71 -4.73 5.38 -13.02
N PRO A 72 -5.75 6.25 -12.92
CA PRO A 72 -6.97 5.94 -12.19
C PRO A 72 -7.85 4.95 -12.99
N SER A 73 -7.49 3.67 -12.93
CA SER A 73 -8.26 2.60 -13.55
C SER A 73 -9.58 2.37 -12.82
N ARG A 74 -10.68 2.19 -13.57
CA ARG A 74 -12.00 1.88 -13.04
C ARG A 74 -12.65 0.81 -13.89
N LEU A 75 -13.29 -0.15 -13.23
CA LEU A 75 -14.11 -1.18 -13.87
C LEU A 75 -15.54 -0.66 -14.02
N ALA A 76 -16.04 -0.59 -15.25
CA ALA A 76 -17.44 -0.32 -15.55
C ALA A 76 -18.21 -1.65 -15.62
N PHE A 77 -19.13 -1.84 -14.68
CA PHE A 77 -20.05 -2.97 -14.70
C PHE A 77 -21.41 -2.53 -15.23
N LEU A 78 -21.76 -3.00 -16.43
CA LEU A 78 -23.02 -2.64 -17.09
C LEU A 78 -24.10 -3.67 -16.72
N ILE A 79 -25.13 -3.19 -16.01
CA ILE A 79 -26.30 -3.96 -15.59
C ILE A 79 -27.55 -3.56 -16.37
N GLY A 80 -28.47 -4.51 -16.52
CA GLY A 80 -29.80 -4.25 -17.07
C GLY A 80 -30.64 -3.38 -16.14
N TYR A 81 -31.71 -2.80 -16.69
CA TYR A 81 -32.65 -1.94 -15.93
C TYR A 81 -33.35 -2.71 -14.79
N ASP A 82 -33.57 -4.00 -14.99
CA ASP A 82 -34.17 -4.95 -14.05
C ASP A 82 -33.28 -5.24 -12.83
N GLU A 83 -31.98 -5.00 -12.91
CA GLU A 83 -31.01 -5.34 -11.85
C GLU A 83 -30.52 -4.12 -11.05
N LYS A 84 -31.25 -2.99 -11.03
CA LYS A 84 -30.84 -1.80 -10.24
C LYS A 84 -30.60 -2.11 -8.75
N ALA A 85 -31.41 -3.00 -8.16
CA ALA A 85 -31.24 -3.42 -6.77
C ALA A 85 -29.89 -4.12 -6.52
N PHE A 86 -29.32 -4.78 -7.53
CA PHE A 86 -28.04 -5.47 -7.42
C PHE A 86 -26.88 -4.49 -7.18
N ALA A 87 -26.91 -3.29 -7.76
CA ALA A 87 -25.87 -2.29 -7.52
C ALA A 87 -25.83 -1.85 -6.05
N SER A 88 -26.99 -1.60 -5.45
CA SER A 88 -27.10 -1.28 -4.03
C SER A 88 -26.62 -2.45 -3.15
N MET A 89 -27.05 -3.67 -3.45
CA MET A 89 -26.60 -4.87 -2.71
C MET A 89 -25.09 -5.10 -2.82
N LEU A 90 -24.49 -4.87 -3.99
CA LEU A 90 -23.04 -4.99 -4.19
C LEU A 90 -22.27 -3.98 -3.31
N VAL A 91 -22.75 -2.74 -3.25
CA VAL A 91 -22.17 -1.71 -2.37
C VAL A 91 -22.28 -2.15 -0.91
N ASP A 92 -23.44 -2.64 -0.50
CA ASP A 92 -23.69 -3.09 0.87
C ASP A 92 -22.81 -4.30 1.24
N GLU A 93 -22.65 -5.28 0.34
CA GLU A 93 -21.81 -6.46 0.58
C GLU A 93 -20.33 -6.10 0.68
N ILE A 94 -19.83 -5.25 -0.22
CA ILE A 94 -18.46 -4.73 -0.16
C ILE A 94 -18.22 -3.98 1.16
N ASN A 95 -19.22 -3.23 1.63
CA ASN A 95 -19.13 -2.52 2.92
C ASN A 95 -19.17 -3.47 4.11
N ARG A 96 -19.95 -4.56 4.05
CA ARG A 96 -20.02 -5.60 5.09
C ARG A 96 -18.74 -6.42 5.22
N ASP A 97 -18.06 -6.67 4.10
CA ASP A 97 -16.79 -7.42 4.03
C ASP A 97 -15.56 -6.54 4.32
N SER A 98 -15.76 -5.24 4.57
CA SER A 98 -14.69 -4.34 4.99
C SER A 98 -14.20 -4.73 6.39
N LYS A 99 -12.88 -4.64 6.61
CA LYS A 99 -12.21 -5.04 7.87
C LYS A 99 -12.74 -4.34 9.13
N VAL A 100 -13.53 -3.28 8.97
CA VAL A 100 -14.07 -2.48 10.07
C VAL A 100 -15.54 -2.21 9.80
N GLN A 101 -16.42 -3.00 10.42
CA GLN A 101 -17.85 -2.71 10.46
C GLN A 101 -18.05 -1.51 11.38
N LEU A 102 -18.15 -0.30 10.80
CA LEU A 102 -18.47 0.89 11.58
C LEU A 102 -19.96 0.83 11.93
N ASN A 103 -20.27 0.72 13.21
CA ASN A 103 -21.62 0.84 13.72
C ASN A 103 -22.06 2.31 13.69
N GLU A 104 -23.15 2.58 12.98
CA GLU A 104 -23.67 3.95 12.78
C GLU A 104 -24.45 4.46 14.00
N GLN A 105 -24.77 3.58 14.94
CA GLN A 105 -25.57 3.88 16.13
C GLN A 105 -24.70 4.04 17.39
N LYS A 106 -23.59 3.30 17.49
CA LYS A 106 -22.72 3.29 18.67
C LYS A 106 -21.25 3.30 18.29
N LEU A 107 -20.44 4.02 19.06
CA LEU A 107 -18.99 3.96 19.00
C LEU A 107 -18.51 2.63 19.61
N ASP A 108 -18.23 1.66 18.76
CA ASP A 108 -17.66 0.36 19.10
C ASP A 108 -16.17 0.44 19.46
N GLU A 109 -15.71 -0.49 20.30
CA GLU A 109 -14.30 -0.62 20.73
C GLU A 109 -13.33 -0.77 19.55
N ALA A 110 -13.77 -1.41 18.46
CA ALA A 110 -12.99 -1.54 17.24
C ALA A 110 -12.71 -0.17 16.57
N MET A 111 -13.67 0.77 16.63
CA MET A 111 -13.49 2.12 16.09
C MET A 111 -12.54 2.93 16.95
N ILE A 112 -12.68 2.83 18.28
CA ILE A 112 -11.80 3.47 19.25
C ILE A 112 -10.35 2.99 19.04
N THR A 113 -10.15 1.68 18.99
CA THR A 113 -8.83 1.07 18.80
C THR A 113 -8.18 1.54 17.50
N LEU A 114 -8.94 1.64 16.40
CA LEU A 114 -8.42 2.10 15.12
C LEU A 114 -8.00 3.57 15.16
N ILE A 115 -8.84 4.45 15.70
CA ILE A 115 -8.54 5.89 15.80
C ILE A 115 -7.31 6.10 16.68
N VAL A 116 -7.25 5.44 17.83
CA VAL A 116 -6.12 5.54 18.76
C VAL A 116 -4.83 5.04 18.11
N THR A 117 -4.87 3.88 17.45
CA THR A 117 -3.68 3.31 16.78
C THR A 117 -3.13 4.23 15.68
N GLU A 118 -4.00 4.81 14.86
CA GLU A 118 -3.56 5.71 13.79
C GLU A 118 -3.08 7.07 14.32
N ARG A 119 -3.75 7.62 15.34
CA ARG A 119 -3.35 8.90 15.95
C ARG A 119 -2.09 8.79 16.80
N GLN A 120 -1.85 7.65 17.43
CA GLN A 120 -0.60 7.38 18.16
C GLN A 120 0.65 7.41 17.28
N LYS A 121 0.52 7.19 15.97
CA LYS A 121 1.64 7.33 15.02
C LYS A 121 2.11 8.78 14.88
N VAL A 122 1.23 9.75 15.15
CA VAL A 122 1.52 11.19 15.03
C VAL A 122 1.67 11.84 16.41
N ASP A 123 0.84 11.46 17.38
CA ASP A 123 0.88 11.90 18.76
C ASP A 123 0.88 10.67 19.71
N PRO A 124 2.04 10.23 20.22
CA PRO A 124 2.16 9.07 21.10
C PRO A 124 1.37 9.17 22.41
N ALA A 125 0.95 10.37 22.84
CA ALA A 125 0.16 10.59 24.04
C ALA A 125 -1.37 10.46 23.80
N PHE A 126 -1.79 10.27 22.55
CA PHE A 126 -3.19 10.12 22.22
C PHE A 126 -3.71 8.77 22.75
N THR A 127 -4.65 8.83 23.69
CA THR A 127 -5.21 7.68 24.40
C THR A 127 -6.72 7.65 24.21
N GLU A 128 -7.35 6.48 24.40
CA GLU A 128 -8.81 6.31 24.36
C GLU A 128 -9.56 7.36 25.21
N LEU A 129 -9.06 7.67 26.41
CA LEU A 129 -9.65 8.69 27.29
C LEU A 129 -9.71 10.06 26.63
N ARG A 130 -8.65 10.47 25.93
CA ARG A 130 -8.59 11.77 25.23
C ARG A 130 -9.54 11.82 24.03
N LEU A 131 -9.68 10.69 23.33
CA LEU A 131 -10.67 10.57 22.27
C LEU A 131 -12.10 10.71 22.81
N LEU A 132 -12.42 10.04 23.92
CA LEU A 132 -13.74 10.12 24.54
C LEU A 132 -14.02 11.53 25.09
N GLU A 133 -13.05 12.18 25.73
CA GLU A 133 -13.15 13.58 26.16
C GLU A 133 -13.42 14.53 24.98
N ASP A 134 -12.67 14.40 23.88
CA ASP A 134 -12.86 15.22 22.68
C ASP A 134 -14.26 15.03 22.04
N LEU A 135 -14.79 13.81 22.09
CA LEU A 135 -16.13 13.48 21.57
C LEU A 135 -17.26 13.97 22.48
N ASP A 136 -17.05 13.91 23.80
CA ASP A 136 -17.99 14.42 24.81
C ASP A 136 -18.05 15.95 24.81
N ASP A 137 -16.91 16.63 24.70
CA ASP A 137 -16.82 18.09 24.58
C ASP A 137 -17.56 18.60 23.34
N LYS A 138 -17.47 17.85 22.23
CA LYS A 138 -18.20 18.12 20.98
C LYS A 138 -19.65 17.63 21.01
N LYS A 139 -20.08 16.98 22.10
CA LYS A 139 -21.43 16.44 22.33
C LYS A 139 -21.88 15.43 21.27
N LEU A 140 -20.94 14.72 20.63
CA LEU A 140 -21.21 13.80 19.52
C LEU A 140 -21.80 12.47 19.99
N ILE A 141 -21.41 12.03 21.19
CA ILE A 141 -21.86 10.78 21.81
C ILE A 141 -22.68 11.05 23.08
N ASN A 142 -23.38 10.02 23.55
CA ASN A 142 -23.95 9.97 24.90
C ASN A 142 -23.03 9.15 25.84
N ARG A 143 -23.34 9.12 27.14
CA ARG A 143 -22.59 8.33 28.14
C ARG A 143 -22.61 6.82 27.91
N SER A 144 -23.45 6.35 26.99
CA SER A 144 -23.53 4.95 26.54
C SER A 144 -22.80 4.74 25.20
N ASN A 145 -22.01 5.72 24.75
CA ASN A 145 -21.27 5.76 23.49
C ASN A 145 -22.15 5.73 22.23
N GLU A 146 -23.45 6.03 22.33
CA GLU A 146 -24.35 6.12 21.18
C GLU A 146 -24.27 7.50 20.53
N PHE A 147 -24.31 7.54 19.19
CA PHE A 147 -24.25 8.79 18.43
C PHE A 147 -25.57 9.53 18.51
N LYS A 148 -25.50 10.85 18.76
CA LYS A 148 -26.73 11.67 18.73
C LYS A 148 -27.27 11.78 17.30
N PRO A 149 -28.60 11.69 17.12
CA PRO A 149 -29.22 11.67 15.79
C PRO A 149 -29.05 12.98 15.02
N SER A 150 -28.90 14.10 15.73
CA SER A 150 -28.58 15.40 15.13
C SER A 150 -27.73 16.24 16.08
N VAL A 151 -26.64 16.79 15.55
CA VAL A 151 -25.74 17.73 16.24
C VAL A 151 -25.50 18.91 15.30
N THR A 152 -25.75 20.11 15.81
CA THR A 152 -25.46 21.38 15.13
C THR A 152 -24.09 21.87 15.54
N LEU A 153 -23.14 21.82 14.60
CA LEU A 153 -21.80 22.39 14.75
C LEU A 153 -21.53 23.31 13.56
N ASN A 154 -21.00 24.50 13.82
CA ASN A 154 -20.63 25.50 12.79
C ASN A 154 -21.74 25.83 11.77
N GLY A 155 -23.02 25.80 12.17
CA GLY A 155 -24.16 26.14 11.32
C GLY A 155 -24.70 25.00 10.44
N GLU A 156 -24.10 23.80 10.52
CA GLU A 156 -24.58 22.61 9.80
C GLU A 156 -25.15 21.57 10.78
N THR A 157 -26.31 20.99 10.43
CA THR A 157 -26.93 19.90 11.20
C THR A 157 -26.58 18.57 10.54
N LYS A 158 -25.77 17.75 11.22
CA LYS A 158 -25.42 16.39 10.77
C LYS A 158 -25.60 15.39 11.93
N SER A 159 -25.64 14.10 11.64
CA SER A 159 -25.64 13.08 12.71
C SER A 159 -24.30 13.05 13.44
N GLY A 160 -24.29 12.60 14.70
CA GLY A 160 -23.05 12.45 15.48
C GLY A 160 -22.01 11.55 14.78
N PHE A 161 -22.48 10.53 14.05
CA PHE A 161 -21.64 9.67 13.21
C PHE A 161 -21.05 10.41 11.99
N ALA A 162 -21.83 11.26 11.32
CA ALA A 162 -21.32 12.04 10.19
C ALA A 162 -20.25 13.06 10.62
N TRP A 163 -20.43 13.69 11.78
CA TRP A 163 -19.40 14.55 12.37
C TRP A 163 -18.14 13.78 12.77
N LEU A 164 -18.30 12.56 13.32
CA LEU A 164 -17.17 11.69 13.64
C LEU A 164 -16.30 11.42 12.40
N LEU A 165 -16.91 11.13 11.24
CA LEU A 165 -16.19 10.88 10.00
C LEU A 165 -15.42 12.10 9.48
N GLU A 166 -15.90 13.32 9.75
CA GLU A 166 -15.21 14.56 9.37
C GLU A 166 -14.01 14.87 10.28
N PHE A 167 -14.15 14.65 11.60
CA PHE A 167 -13.06 14.88 12.55
C PHE A 167 -12.00 13.77 12.51
N TYR A 168 -12.43 12.54 12.23
CA TYR A 168 -11.60 11.34 12.17
C TYR A 168 -11.71 10.67 10.81
N PRO A 169 -11.06 11.24 9.77
CA PRO A 169 -11.09 10.68 8.42
C PRO A 169 -10.44 9.30 8.34
N GLU A 170 -9.69 8.85 9.35
CA GLU A 170 -9.09 7.52 9.44
C GLU A 170 -10.16 6.42 9.41
N LEU A 171 -11.33 6.65 10.01
CA LEU A 171 -12.48 5.73 9.94
C LEU A 171 -13.05 5.64 8.53
N THR A 172 -13.07 6.76 7.80
CA THR A 172 -13.50 6.80 6.40
C THR A 172 -12.52 6.07 5.47
N GLN A 173 -11.25 5.94 5.86
CA GLN A 173 -10.27 5.13 5.12
C GLN A 173 -10.49 3.63 5.31
N ALA A 174 -11.12 3.22 6.41
CA ALA A 174 -11.46 1.83 6.69
C ALA A 174 -12.71 1.36 5.92
N ARG A 175 -13.64 2.26 5.58
CA ARG A 175 -14.72 2.01 4.61
C ARG A 175 -14.22 2.19 3.17
N VAL A 176 -14.94 1.59 2.22
CA VAL A 176 -14.78 1.93 0.81
C VAL A 176 -15.16 3.40 0.63
N ARG A 177 -14.17 4.26 0.30
CA ARG A 177 -14.40 5.70 0.08
C ARG A 177 -15.61 5.89 -0.86
N ALA A 178 -16.48 6.85 -0.56
CA ALA A 178 -17.69 7.14 -1.34
C ALA A 178 -17.43 7.43 -2.84
N ASP A 179 -16.19 7.70 -3.23
CA ASP A 179 -15.78 7.87 -4.63
C ASP A 179 -15.53 6.55 -5.38
N ARG A 180 -15.25 5.45 -4.67
CA ARG A 180 -14.82 4.20 -5.31
C ARG A 180 -15.92 3.53 -6.13
N ILE A 181 -17.18 3.61 -5.70
CA ILE A 181 -18.34 3.11 -6.43
C ILE A 181 -19.21 4.32 -6.78
N ARG A 182 -19.40 4.55 -8.08
CA ARG A 182 -20.15 5.69 -8.61
C ARG A 182 -21.00 5.24 -9.77
N ASP A 183 -22.13 5.92 -9.95
CA ASP A 183 -22.86 5.86 -11.20
C ASP A 183 -21.95 6.30 -12.34
N ASN A 184 -21.89 5.51 -13.40
CA ASN A 184 -21.19 5.86 -14.63
C ASN A 184 -21.99 6.92 -15.41
N LYS A 185 -22.09 8.12 -14.84
CA LYS A 185 -22.61 9.30 -15.52
C LYS A 185 -21.52 9.80 -16.48
N PRO A 186 -21.86 10.18 -17.72
CA PRO A 186 -20.89 10.79 -18.61
C PRO A 186 -20.30 12.00 -17.89
N ALA A 187 -18.99 11.97 -17.64
CA ALA A 187 -18.30 13.09 -17.00
C ALA A 187 -18.61 14.35 -17.81
N SER A 188 -19.14 15.38 -17.14
CA SER A 188 -19.18 16.71 -17.74
C SER A 188 -17.73 17.07 -18.06
N ARG A 189 -17.40 17.11 -19.35
CA ARG A 189 -16.07 17.54 -19.80
C ARG A 189 -15.94 19.02 -19.49
N LEU A 190 -15.59 19.34 -18.25
CA LEU A 190 -15.17 20.67 -17.83
C LEU A 190 -13.81 20.90 -18.47
N ARG A 191 -13.82 21.32 -19.74
CA ARG A 191 -12.62 21.79 -20.42
C ARG A 191 -12.28 23.15 -19.86
N VAL A 192 -11.17 23.24 -19.15
CA VAL A 192 -10.68 24.52 -18.64
C VAL A 192 -9.71 25.07 -19.67
N ARG A 193 -10.04 26.23 -20.26
CA ARG A 193 -9.12 26.95 -21.15
C ARG A 193 -7.98 27.51 -20.34
N LEU A 194 -6.75 27.18 -20.74
CA LEU A 194 -5.56 27.73 -20.13
C LEU A 194 -5.28 29.12 -20.69
N ARG A 195 -4.98 30.06 -19.80
CA ARG A 195 -4.46 31.38 -20.20
C ARG A 195 -2.99 31.23 -20.57
N LYS A 196 -2.71 31.02 -21.86
CA LYS A 196 -1.35 30.78 -22.38
C LYS A 196 -0.34 31.84 -21.93
N GLU A 197 -0.73 33.11 -21.93
CA GLU A 197 0.12 34.23 -21.51
C GLU A 197 0.70 34.05 -20.10
N ASN A 198 -0.10 33.53 -19.16
CA ASN A 198 0.36 33.30 -17.79
C ASN A 198 1.30 32.08 -17.69
N TRP A 199 1.11 31.06 -18.54
CA TRP A 199 1.95 29.88 -18.56
C TRP A 199 3.27 30.12 -19.28
N GLU A 200 3.28 30.95 -20.32
CA GLU A 200 4.51 31.41 -20.98
C GLU A 200 5.43 32.16 -20.02
N GLN A 201 4.87 32.98 -19.12
CA GLN A 201 5.66 33.62 -18.05
C GLN A 201 6.32 32.61 -17.10
N LEU A 202 5.70 31.43 -16.93
CA LEU A 202 6.20 30.35 -16.08
C LEU A 202 7.06 29.35 -16.85
N SER A 203 7.28 29.53 -18.16
CA SER A 203 8.00 28.56 -19.01
C SER A 203 9.40 28.27 -18.52
N SER A 204 10.15 29.30 -18.12
CA SER A 204 11.54 29.15 -17.65
C SER A 204 11.65 28.34 -16.36
N ILE A 205 10.70 28.55 -15.44
CA ILE A 205 10.61 27.83 -14.18
C ILE A 205 10.14 26.40 -14.44
N TRP A 206 9.12 26.23 -15.29
CA TRP A 206 8.56 24.94 -15.65
C TRP A 206 9.61 24.02 -16.29
N GLU A 207 10.46 24.56 -17.17
CA GLU A 207 11.58 23.82 -17.78
C GLU A 207 12.62 23.34 -16.77
N GLN A 208 12.81 24.05 -15.65
CA GLN A 208 13.71 23.61 -14.57
C GLN A 208 13.07 22.51 -13.71
N PHE A 209 11.77 22.61 -13.43
CA PHE A 209 11.03 21.61 -12.66
C PHE A 209 10.73 20.33 -13.45
N SER A 210 10.53 20.42 -14.76
CA SER A 210 10.22 19.25 -15.61
C SER A 210 11.44 18.38 -15.91
N ARG A 211 12.65 18.85 -15.59
CA ARG A 211 13.87 18.06 -15.73
C ARG A 211 13.87 16.97 -14.67
N ARG A 212 14.12 15.74 -15.11
CA ARG A 212 14.40 14.63 -14.18
C ARG A 212 15.86 14.72 -13.77
N TYR A 213 16.13 14.60 -12.48
CA TYR A 213 17.48 14.56 -11.95
C TYR A 213 17.82 13.13 -11.54
N MET A 214 19.04 12.69 -11.87
CA MET A 214 19.61 11.46 -11.35
C MET A 214 20.50 11.81 -10.16
N LEU A 215 20.30 11.12 -9.04
CA LEU A 215 21.19 11.21 -7.89
C LEU A 215 22.48 10.46 -8.23
N GLN A 216 23.57 11.20 -8.41
CA GLN A 216 24.90 10.61 -8.48
C GLN A 216 25.56 10.78 -7.11
N PHE A 217 25.89 9.67 -6.47
CA PHE A 217 26.70 9.71 -5.26
C PHE A 217 28.17 9.85 -5.65
N GLU A 218 28.86 10.84 -5.09
CA GLU A 218 30.31 10.93 -5.23
C GLU A 218 30.94 9.65 -4.64
N ARG A 219 31.74 8.95 -5.46
CA ARG A 219 32.56 7.82 -4.99
C ARG A 219 33.74 8.35 -4.19
N SER A 220 33.47 9.00 -3.05
CA SER A 220 34.53 9.43 -2.14
C SER A 220 35.22 8.21 -1.54
N GLY A 221 36.55 8.25 -1.46
CA GLY A 221 37.44 7.14 -1.07
C GLY A 221 37.37 6.67 0.39
N ALA A 222 36.32 7.01 1.15
CA ALA A 222 36.01 6.26 2.36
C ALA A 222 35.59 4.86 1.89
N SER A 223 36.55 3.92 1.91
CA SER A 223 36.37 2.59 1.34
C SER A 223 35.09 2.00 1.92
N LEU A 224 34.19 1.49 1.08
CA LEU A 224 32.97 0.79 1.53
C LEU A 224 33.29 -0.29 2.59
N GLU A 225 34.54 -0.77 2.58
CA GLU A 225 35.18 -1.62 3.59
C GLU A 225 35.18 -1.02 5.00
N GLN A 226 35.42 0.28 5.17
CA GLN A 226 35.38 0.95 6.48
C GLN A 226 33.95 1.01 7.02
N ILE A 227 32.97 1.36 6.18
CA ILE A 227 31.56 1.41 6.57
C ILE A 227 31.07 -0.01 6.93
N ALA A 228 31.41 -0.99 6.10
CA ALA A 228 31.10 -2.39 6.39
C ALA A 228 31.79 -2.87 7.67
N ALA A 229 33.05 -2.49 7.90
CA ALA A 229 33.79 -2.85 9.11
C ALA A 229 33.21 -2.22 10.38
N GLU A 230 32.79 -0.95 10.34
CA GLU A 230 32.16 -0.29 11.48
C GLU A 230 30.87 -1.00 11.91
N VAL A 231 30.01 -1.33 10.94
CA VAL A 231 28.69 -1.91 11.23
C VAL A 231 28.80 -3.38 11.59
N LEU A 232 29.49 -4.18 10.76
CA LEU A 232 29.49 -5.64 10.89
C LEU A 232 30.36 -6.14 12.05
N ARG A 233 31.19 -5.29 12.65
CA ARG A 233 31.96 -5.60 13.86
C ARG A 233 31.12 -5.56 15.14
N ASP A 234 29.91 -5.02 15.09
CA ASP A 234 29.04 -5.00 16.26
C ASP A 234 28.51 -6.41 16.57
N PRO A 235 28.86 -7.02 17.72
CA PRO A 235 28.38 -8.34 18.11
C PRO A 235 26.87 -8.38 18.33
N ALA A 236 26.22 -7.24 18.64
CA ALA A 236 24.79 -7.17 18.91
C ALA A 236 23.93 -7.50 17.68
N LEU A 237 24.50 -7.39 16.48
CA LEU A 237 23.81 -7.73 15.23
C LEU A 237 23.63 -9.25 15.03
N TYR A 238 24.40 -10.06 15.73
CA TYR A 238 24.43 -11.52 15.57
C TYR A 238 23.54 -12.18 16.64
N ILE A 239 22.33 -12.57 16.22
CA ILE A 239 21.31 -13.13 17.10
C ILE A 239 21.04 -14.59 16.75
N ARG A 240 21.12 -15.46 17.75
CA ARG A 240 20.69 -16.86 17.61
C ARG A 240 19.18 -16.95 17.68
N GLN A 241 18.59 -17.67 16.75
CA GLN A 241 17.13 -17.78 16.67
C GLN A 241 16.66 -19.01 17.46
N LYS A 242 15.60 -18.85 18.26
CA LYS A 242 14.89 -19.96 18.88
C LYS A 242 13.59 -20.25 18.12
N PRO A 243 13.13 -21.51 18.08
CA PRO A 243 11.78 -21.85 17.66
C PRO A 243 10.74 -20.99 18.39
N SER A 244 9.88 -20.31 17.63
CA SER A 244 8.72 -19.61 18.16
C SER A 244 7.52 -20.55 18.21
N GLN A 245 6.77 -20.54 19.31
CA GLN A 245 5.49 -21.21 19.42
C GLN A 245 4.37 -20.17 19.33
N VAL A 246 3.44 -20.40 18.40
CA VAL A 246 2.20 -19.65 18.30
C VAL A 246 1.10 -20.49 18.94
N GLN A 247 0.53 -20.02 20.05
CA GLN A 247 -0.64 -20.64 20.66
C GLN A 247 -1.88 -19.84 20.27
N GLN A 248 -2.82 -20.50 19.59
CA GLN A 248 -4.14 -19.95 19.29
C GLN A 248 -5.16 -20.59 20.22
N ARG A 249 -5.92 -19.77 20.94
CA ARG A 249 -7.00 -20.22 21.81
C ARG A 249 -8.29 -19.55 21.40
N LEU A 250 -9.35 -20.35 21.28
CA LEU A 250 -10.72 -19.84 21.14
C LEU A 250 -11.18 -19.37 22.52
N VAL A 251 -11.41 -18.07 22.65
CA VAL A 251 -11.98 -17.44 23.85
C VAL A 251 -13.43 -17.14 23.54
N SER A 252 -14.34 -17.70 24.33
CA SER A 252 -15.75 -17.36 24.26
C SER A 252 -15.97 -16.08 25.06
N ASN A 253 -16.46 -15.04 24.41
CA ASN A 253 -16.87 -13.82 25.09
C ASN A 253 -18.28 -14.03 25.65
N GLU A 254 -18.40 -14.19 26.97
CA GLU A 254 -19.65 -14.56 27.67
C GLU A 254 -20.77 -13.52 27.46
N ASP A 255 -20.43 -12.27 27.17
CA ASP A 255 -21.41 -11.19 26.99
C ASP A 255 -22.12 -11.22 25.62
N ASN A 256 -21.48 -11.78 24.58
CA ASN A 256 -21.98 -11.71 23.19
C ASN A 256 -22.09 -13.08 22.49
N GLY A 257 -21.73 -14.18 23.15
CA GLY A 257 -21.77 -15.53 22.56
C GLY A 257 -20.87 -15.73 21.33
N ARG A 258 -19.91 -14.81 21.13
CA ARG A 258 -18.96 -14.84 20.00
C ARG A 258 -17.67 -15.54 20.44
N PHE A 259 -17.14 -16.37 19.55
CA PHE A 259 -15.82 -16.97 19.70
C PHE A 259 -14.77 -16.05 19.08
N GLU A 260 -13.82 -15.61 19.88
CA GLU A 260 -12.68 -14.82 19.43
C GLU A 260 -11.41 -15.69 19.45
N VAL A 261 -10.53 -15.51 18.47
CA VAL A 261 -9.24 -16.20 18.43
C VAL A 261 -8.20 -15.32 19.12
N ALA A 262 -7.81 -15.70 20.33
CA ALA A 262 -6.68 -15.10 21.01
C ALA A 262 -5.38 -15.80 20.58
N GLN A 263 -4.44 -15.05 20.01
CA GLN A 263 -3.13 -15.53 19.60
C GLN A 263 -2.06 -15.04 20.57
N ARG A 264 -1.25 -15.96 21.11
CA ARG A 264 -0.07 -15.63 21.91
C ARG A 264 1.16 -16.21 21.23
N GLU A 265 2.10 -15.35 20.88
CA GLU A 265 3.42 -15.73 20.36
C GLU A 265 4.44 -15.71 21.49
N GLY A 266 5.27 -16.74 21.57
CA GLY A 266 6.36 -16.81 22.53
C GLY A 266 7.51 -17.66 22.02
N GLU A 267 8.73 -17.31 22.41
CA GLU A 267 9.89 -18.17 22.17
C GLU A 267 9.80 -19.43 23.03
N LEU A 268 10.08 -20.60 22.46
CA LEU A 268 10.09 -21.84 23.21
C LEU A 268 11.35 -21.88 24.08
N ALA A 269 11.24 -21.38 25.32
CA ALA A 269 12.38 -21.12 26.21
C ALA A 269 13.30 -22.34 26.44
N ALA A 270 12.73 -23.55 26.41
CA ALA A 270 13.42 -24.82 26.60
C ALA A 270 13.99 -25.44 25.31
N SER A 271 13.84 -24.79 24.15
CA SER A 271 14.35 -25.32 22.88
C SER A 271 15.79 -24.90 22.59
N GLU A 272 16.51 -25.79 21.92
CA GLU A 272 17.82 -25.48 21.36
C GLU A 272 17.71 -24.39 20.28
N PHE A 273 18.78 -23.61 20.13
CA PHE A 273 18.86 -22.64 19.04
C PHE A 273 18.79 -23.35 17.68
N MET A 274 18.08 -22.74 16.74
CA MET A 274 17.99 -23.27 15.38
C MET A 274 19.36 -23.31 14.71
N ALA A 275 19.54 -24.31 13.84
CA ALA A 275 20.71 -24.38 12.97
C ALA A 275 20.72 -23.15 12.06
N GLY A 276 21.82 -22.40 12.06
CA GLY A 276 21.95 -21.24 11.19
C GLY A 276 22.23 -21.61 9.73
N MET A 277 22.10 -20.62 8.86
CA MET A 277 22.30 -20.76 7.43
C MET A 277 23.75 -21.10 7.08
N LYS A 278 23.94 -21.78 5.94
CA LYS A 278 25.28 -21.98 5.37
C LYS A 278 25.90 -20.62 5.06
N TYR A 279 27.17 -20.42 5.45
CA TYR A 279 27.89 -19.15 5.26
C TYR A 279 27.81 -18.59 3.84
N GLY A 280 28.04 -19.42 2.82
CA GLY A 280 27.97 -18.96 1.42
C GLY A 280 26.57 -18.51 0.99
N HIS A 281 25.50 -19.11 1.54
CA HIS A 281 24.13 -18.65 1.29
C HIS A 281 23.87 -17.33 2.01
N PHE A 282 24.26 -17.23 3.29
CA PHE A 282 24.13 -16.03 4.10
C PHE A 282 24.83 -14.82 3.46
N LEU A 283 26.08 -15.00 3.01
CA LEU A 283 26.86 -13.96 2.36
C LEU A 283 26.24 -13.49 1.05
N LYS A 284 25.70 -14.42 0.23
CA LYS A 284 24.99 -14.09 -1.01
C LYS A 284 23.72 -13.29 -0.74
N GLN A 285 22.95 -13.69 0.26
CA GLN A 285 21.72 -12.99 0.65
C GLN A 285 22.04 -11.58 1.16
N LEU A 286 23.08 -11.43 1.99
CA LEU A 286 23.50 -10.11 2.48
C LEU A 286 23.96 -9.21 1.34
N ALA A 287 24.78 -9.72 0.41
CA ALA A 287 25.23 -8.98 -0.76
C ALA A 287 24.06 -8.56 -1.67
N LEU A 288 23.09 -9.46 -1.90
CA LEU A 288 21.92 -9.16 -2.72
C LEU A 288 21.05 -8.06 -2.09
N ARG A 289 20.83 -8.10 -0.77
CA ARG A 289 19.98 -7.13 -0.07
C ARG A 289 20.63 -5.76 0.10
N THR A 290 21.94 -5.71 0.29
CA THR A 290 22.68 -4.46 0.51
C THR A 290 23.30 -3.89 -0.76
N SER A 291 23.29 -4.64 -1.86
CA SER A 291 24.00 -4.34 -3.11
C SER A 291 25.51 -4.09 -2.92
N LEU A 292 26.08 -4.51 -1.79
CA LEU A 292 27.52 -4.43 -1.52
C LEU A 292 28.25 -5.63 -2.13
N PRO A 293 29.46 -5.42 -2.66
CA PRO A 293 30.20 -6.50 -3.30
C PRO A 293 30.75 -7.48 -2.27
N VAL A 294 30.80 -8.76 -2.65
CA VAL A 294 31.15 -9.87 -1.75
C VAL A 294 32.58 -9.75 -1.20
N ASN A 295 33.49 -9.16 -1.98
CA ASN A 295 34.88 -8.90 -1.58
C ASN A 295 35.01 -7.94 -0.39
N VAL A 296 34.04 -7.05 -0.19
CA VAL A 296 34.01 -6.10 0.93
C VAL A 296 33.40 -6.75 2.17
N LEU A 297 32.34 -7.54 2.00
CA LEU A 297 31.62 -8.18 3.10
C LEU A 297 32.38 -9.39 3.67
N HIS A 298 32.99 -10.20 2.82
CA HIS A 298 33.61 -11.46 3.21
C HIS A 298 34.72 -11.31 4.27
N PRO A 299 35.73 -10.43 4.10
CA PRO A 299 36.83 -10.31 5.06
C PRO A 299 36.36 -9.88 6.45
N VAL A 300 35.41 -8.95 6.50
CA VAL A 300 34.87 -8.42 7.76
C VAL A 300 34.03 -9.49 8.49
N LEU A 301 33.15 -10.17 7.76
CA LEU A 301 32.33 -11.24 8.34
C LEU A 301 33.16 -12.45 8.77
N MET A 302 34.16 -12.81 7.98
CA MET A 302 35.03 -13.94 8.31
C MET A 302 35.87 -13.65 9.56
N ALA A 303 36.38 -12.42 9.70
CA ALA A 303 37.07 -11.98 10.91
C ALA A 303 36.14 -12.06 12.13
N MET A 304 34.91 -11.55 12.04
CA MET A 304 33.95 -11.61 13.15
C MET A 304 33.54 -13.04 13.52
N LEU A 305 33.28 -13.89 12.52
CA LEU A 305 32.91 -15.27 12.75
C LEU A 305 34.04 -16.07 13.41
N ARG A 306 35.29 -15.86 12.97
CA ARG A 306 36.45 -16.58 13.51
C ARG A 306 36.88 -16.04 14.87
N ASP A 307 37.01 -14.72 14.99
CA ASP A 307 37.70 -14.07 16.11
C ASP A 307 36.76 -13.80 17.30
N VAL A 308 35.45 -13.58 17.04
CA VAL A 308 34.46 -13.23 18.08
C VAL A 308 33.41 -14.33 18.28
N LEU A 309 32.87 -14.90 17.20
CA LEU A 309 31.78 -15.88 17.27
C LEU A 309 32.25 -17.34 17.29
N HIS A 310 33.57 -17.57 17.31
CA HIS A 310 34.21 -18.88 17.39
C HIS A 310 33.70 -19.92 16.36
N GLY A 311 33.30 -19.46 15.17
CA GLY A 311 32.80 -20.32 14.09
C GLY A 311 31.40 -20.88 14.32
N ASP A 312 30.65 -20.37 15.29
CA ASP A 312 29.30 -20.85 15.58
C ASP A 312 28.32 -20.41 14.48
N SER A 313 27.90 -21.37 13.64
CA SER A 313 27.00 -21.11 12.53
C SER A 313 25.59 -20.70 12.96
N ARG A 314 25.20 -20.90 14.23
CA ARG A 314 23.86 -20.54 14.75
C ARG A 314 23.61 -19.04 14.80
N TYR A 315 24.66 -18.23 14.75
CA TYR A 315 24.57 -16.78 14.60
C TYR A 315 24.21 -16.33 13.18
N LEU A 316 24.33 -17.22 12.18
CA LEU A 316 23.93 -16.93 10.80
C LEU A 316 22.42 -17.17 10.61
N SER A 317 21.60 -16.47 11.40
CA SER A 317 20.15 -16.55 11.35
C SER A 317 19.53 -15.52 10.39
N GLU A 318 18.26 -15.70 10.07
CA GLU A 318 17.50 -14.72 9.27
C GLU A 318 17.38 -13.37 10.01
N ILE A 319 17.19 -13.41 11.33
CA ILE A 319 17.15 -12.22 12.18
C ILE A 319 18.46 -11.42 12.10
N SER A 320 19.60 -12.12 12.12
CA SER A 320 20.91 -11.49 12.01
C SER A 320 21.08 -10.84 10.64
N LEU A 321 20.68 -11.53 9.58
CA LEU A 321 20.70 -11.00 8.21
C LEU A 321 19.88 -9.71 8.10
N ASP A 322 18.68 -9.67 8.68
CA ASP A 322 17.79 -8.51 8.67
C ASP A 322 18.37 -7.34 9.47
N ASN A 323 18.91 -7.60 10.66
CA ASN A 323 19.53 -6.59 11.50
C ASN A 323 20.75 -5.97 10.79
N MET A 324 21.61 -6.80 10.22
CA MET A 324 22.80 -6.36 9.49
C MET A 324 22.42 -5.56 8.25
N THR A 325 21.39 -6.01 7.50
CA THR A 325 20.88 -5.29 6.32
C THR A 325 20.36 -3.90 6.72
N ARG A 326 19.54 -3.82 7.78
CA ARG A 326 18.99 -2.54 8.26
C ARG A 326 20.09 -1.59 8.75
N ALA A 327 21.03 -2.09 9.54
CA ALA A 327 22.13 -1.29 10.09
C ALA A 327 23.06 -0.77 8.97
N LEU A 328 23.40 -1.63 8.00
CA LEU A 328 24.20 -1.23 6.83
C LEU A 328 23.46 -0.18 6.00
N GLN A 329 22.17 -0.40 5.68
CA GLN A 329 21.38 0.54 4.89
C GLN A 329 21.28 1.89 5.59
N ALA A 330 21.02 1.91 6.89
CA ALA A 330 20.93 3.14 7.67
C ALA A 330 22.26 3.92 7.67
N ARG A 331 23.39 3.22 7.84
CA ARG A 331 24.72 3.84 7.85
C ARG A 331 25.14 4.35 6.47
N ILE A 332 24.89 3.56 5.41
CA ILE A 332 25.12 3.95 4.01
C ILE A 332 24.29 5.20 3.71
N ASN A 333 22.99 5.18 4.01
CA ASN A 333 22.12 6.33 3.79
C ASN A 333 22.62 7.57 4.54
N ALA A 334 23.04 7.44 5.81
CA ALA A 334 23.58 8.57 6.58
C ALA A 334 24.88 9.13 5.98
N HIS A 335 25.77 8.27 5.49
CA HIS A 335 27.04 8.68 4.89
C HIS A 335 26.86 9.33 3.51
N PHE A 336 25.97 8.79 2.68
CA PHE A 336 25.72 9.28 1.31
C PHE A 336 24.68 10.40 1.23
N ALA A 337 23.83 10.59 2.26
CA ALA A 337 22.88 11.71 2.32
C ALA A 337 23.58 13.08 2.19
N GLN A 338 24.82 13.20 2.65
CA GLN A 338 25.59 14.45 2.61
C GLN A 338 26.45 14.63 1.35
N ARG A 339 26.51 13.63 0.45
CA ARG A 339 27.40 13.59 -0.72
C ARG A 339 26.67 13.11 -1.97
N HIS A 340 25.66 13.85 -2.39
CA HIS A 340 24.92 13.58 -3.61
C HIS A 340 24.94 14.81 -4.52
N ASP A 341 25.25 14.57 -5.79
CA ASP A 341 25.10 15.56 -6.84
C ASP A 341 23.87 15.24 -7.67
N TYR A 342 23.10 16.28 -8.00
CA TYR A 342 21.98 16.17 -8.91
C TYR A 342 22.48 16.35 -10.34
N LEU A 343 22.56 15.24 -11.09
CA LEU A 343 22.81 15.32 -12.53
C LEU A 343 21.47 15.53 -13.27
N PRO A 344 21.29 16.65 -13.99
CA PRO A 344 20.12 16.81 -14.83
C PRO A 344 20.19 15.80 -15.99
N LEU A 345 19.12 15.04 -16.20
CA LEU A 345 18.96 14.22 -17.39
C LEU A 345 18.38 15.08 -18.51
N ASP A 346 18.87 14.89 -19.74
CA ASP A 346 18.36 15.56 -20.95
C ASP A 346 16.97 15.06 -21.40
N PHE A 347 16.21 14.44 -20.49
CA PHE A 347 14.86 13.94 -20.74
C PHE A 347 13.82 14.80 -20.01
N GLN A 348 12.94 15.44 -20.78
CA GLN A 348 11.78 16.16 -20.27
C GLN A 348 10.53 15.28 -20.36
N ALA A 349 9.82 15.11 -19.25
CA ALA A 349 8.55 14.40 -19.25
C ALA A 349 7.44 15.30 -19.82
N SER A 350 6.65 14.78 -20.76
CA SER A 350 5.39 15.42 -21.15
C SER A 350 4.42 15.37 -19.97
N THR A 351 3.84 16.51 -19.63
CA THR A 351 2.86 16.63 -18.54
C THR A 351 1.47 16.92 -19.11
N SER A 352 0.44 16.95 -18.25
CA SER A 352 -0.92 17.35 -18.65
C SER A 352 -0.98 18.78 -19.18
N VAL A 353 -0.03 19.64 -18.80
CA VAL A 353 -0.01 21.07 -19.13
C VAL A 353 1.01 21.41 -20.22
N PHE A 354 2.13 20.68 -20.28
CA PHE A 354 3.26 20.97 -21.17
C PHE A 354 3.61 19.78 -22.07
N ASP A 355 3.66 20.03 -23.37
CA ASP A 355 4.11 19.06 -24.36
C ASP A 355 5.62 19.19 -24.56
N SER A 356 6.38 18.16 -24.15
CA SER A 356 7.84 18.16 -24.27
C SER A 356 8.34 18.03 -25.72
N THR A 357 7.52 17.47 -26.62
CA THR A 357 7.88 17.29 -28.03
C THR A 357 7.68 18.58 -28.84
N ALA A 358 6.60 19.31 -28.55
CA ALA A 358 6.31 20.60 -29.18
C ALA A 358 6.94 21.78 -28.41
N ARG A 359 7.47 21.56 -27.20
CA ARG A 359 7.96 22.60 -26.26
C ARG A 359 6.95 23.73 -26.04
N GLN A 360 5.67 23.37 -25.92
CA GLN A 360 4.58 24.34 -25.78
C GLN A 360 3.57 23.89 -24.73
N PHE A 361 2.93 24.87 -24.10
CA PHE A 361 1.80 24.62 -23.21
C PHE A 361 0.54 24.28 -24.02
N ARG A 362 -0.23 23.31 -23.53
CA ARG A 362 -1.50 22.89 -24.14
C ARG A 362 -2.56 23.98 -23.98
N GLU A 363 -3.49 24.05 -24.93
CA GLU A 363 -4.56 25.07 -24.91
C GLU A 363 -5.68 24.75 -23.91
N GLU A 364 -5.89 23.46 -23.64
CA GLU A 364 -6.96 22.92 -22.80
C GLU A 364 -6.43 21.76 -21.94
N ILE A 365 -6.95 21.62 -20.70
CA ILE A 365 -6.80 20.44 -19.82
C ILE A 365 -8.17 19.76 -19.63
#